data_AF-A0A0B8PQ46-F1
#
_entry.id   AF-A0A0B8PQ46-F1
#
_cell.length_a   1.000
_cell.length_b   1.000
_cell.length_c   1.000
_cell.angle_alpha   90.00
_cell.angle_beta   90.00
_cell.angle_gamma   90.00
#
_symmetry.space_group_name_H-M   'P 1'
#
loop_
_entity.id
_entity.type
_entity.pdbx_description
1 polymer ?
#
loop_
_entity_poly.entity_id
_entity_poly.type
_entity_poly.pdbx_seq_one_letter_code
_entity_poly.pdbx_strand_id
1 'polypeptide(L)'
;MVGKPRRIRYNVGDTFKLTPHQFRHTFAWFIIANRLGDLDDIKYQFKHLSSSMSMVYSYRGYDTIEELLGVIEGFDAQITEKLATELALKAQVRRLSGGGGQRWIKAAEALKISVTNIEIVNDDAALTRKKTVHFKNVEQYKAFLVKHLKGVRGLPHGLCIGGEDCKIKNAAVPTGCVLCGNYIVSERHLPHWRAMESYALHKLNIFEQATPEQQAPYQLQAKSWHATVKAARLIIDQVQTGKGQPFGEIGA
;
A
#
# COMPACT_ATOMS: atom_id res chain seq x y z
N MET A 1 -18.35 -30.45 9.64
CA MET A 1 -19.80 -30.31 9.38
C MET A 1 -20.02 -30.58 7.91
N VAL A 2 -20.86 -31.55 7.54
CA VAL A 2 -21.12 -31.90 6.13
C VAL A 2 -21.93 -30.76 5.50
N GLY A 3 -21.36 -30.09 4.49
CA GLY A 3 -22.01 -28.98 3.79
C GLY A 3 -23.29 -29.43 3.09
N LYS A 4 -24.36 -28.62 3.19
CA LYS A 4 -25.60 -28.87 2.44
C LYS A 4 -25.29 -28.88 0.92
N PRO A 5 -25.97 -29.74 0.13
CA PRO A 5 -25.79 -29.76 -1.31
C PRO A 5 -26.14 -28.39 -1.89
N ARG A 6 -25.21 -27.79 -2.64
CA ARG A 6 -25.44 -26.55 -3.39
C ARG A 6 -26.09 -26.89 -4.72
N ARG A 7 -26.89 -25.97 -5.28
CA ARG A 7 -27.63 -26.11 -6.56
C ARG A 7 -28.87 -27.03 -6.51
N ILE A 8 -29.51 -27.15 -5.35
CA ILE A 8 -30.84 -27.79 -5.26
C ILE A 8 -31.89 -26.82 -5.82
N ARG A 9 -32.86 -27.32 -6.57
CA ARG A 9 -33.98 -26.52 -7.08
C ARG A 9 -34.84 -26.05 -5.90
N TYR A 10 -35.09 -24.75 -5.82
CA TYR A 10 -35.96 -24.17 -4.79
C TYR A 10 -37.40 -24.60 -4.99
N ASN A 11 -38.13 -24.79 -3.88
CA ASN A 11 -39.54 -25.12 -3.89
C ASN A 11 -40.38 -23.86 -3.77
N VAL A 12 -41.57 -23.88 -4.36
CA VAL A 12 -42.55 -22.79 -4.21
C VAL A 12 -42.98 -22.73 -2.74
N GLY A 13 -42.80 -21.55 -2.11
CA GLY A 13 -43.07 -21.34 -0.68
C GLY A 13 -41.82 -21.22 0.20
N ASP A 14 -40.62 -21.48 -0.35
CA ASP A 14 -39.37 -21.24 0.38
C ASP A 14 -39.18 -19.75 0.72
N THR A 15 -38.84 -19.47 1.98
CA THR A 15 -38.55 -18.10 2.42
C THR A 15 -37.07 -17.79 2.29
N PHE A 16 -36.75 -16.76 1.49
CA PHE A 16 -35.37 -16.29 1.34
C PHE A 16 -35.02 -15.33 2.47
N LYS A 17 -34.04 -15.70 3.28
CA LYS A 17 -33.41 -14.78 4.24
C LYS A 17 -32.33 -13.98 3.52
N LEU A 18 -32.76 -12.88 2.90
CA LEU A 18 -31.86 -11.91 2.28
C LEU A 18 -31.31 -10.96 3.35
N THR A 19 -30.00 -10.74 3.33
CA THR A 19 -29.29 -9.80 4.20
C THR A 19 -28.59 -8.75 3.34
N PRO A 20 -28.39 -7.52 3.87
CA PRO A 20 -27.62 -6.47 3.18
C PRO A 20 -26.23 -6.95 2.74
N HIS A 21 -25.60 -7.84 3.50
CA HIS A 21 -24.28 -8.38 3.19
C HIS A 21 -24.31 -9.28 1.93
N GLN A 22 -25.34 -10.11 1.74
CA GLN A 22 -25.48 -10.94 0.54
C GLN A 22 -25.59 -10.12 -0.75
N PHE A 23 -26.20 -8.93 -0.71
CA PHE A 23 -26.24 -8.04 -1.86
C PHE A 23 -24.85 -7.51 -2.24
N ARG A 24 -23.95 -7.29 -1.27
CA ARG A 24 -22.56 -6.90 -1.55
C ARG A 24 -21.79 -8.02 -2.27
N HIS A 25 -22.04 -9.28 -1.90
CA HIS A 25 -21.46 -10.45 -2.60
C HIS A 25 -22.00 -10.56 -4.02
N THR A 26 -23.31 -10.43 -4.20
CA THR A 26 -23.94 -10.47 -5.53
C THR A 26 -23.42 -9.35 -6.43
N PHE A 27 -23.25 -8.13 -5.90
CA PHE A 27 -22.69 -7.00 -6.63
C PHE A 27 -21.23 -7.24 -7.05
N ALA A 28 -20.36 -7.62 -6.12
CA ALA A 28 -18.96 -7.92 -6.42
C ALA A 28 -18.83 -9.01 -7.49
N TRP A 29 -19.60 -10.10 -7.35
CA TRP A 29 -19.62 -11.18 -8.33
C TRP A 29 -20.09 -10.69 -9.70
N PHE A 30 -21.14 -9.86 -9.76
CA PHE A 30 -21.65 -9.31 -11.01
C PHE A 30 -20.59 -8.47 -11.74
N ILE A 31 -19.84 -7.63 -11.01
CA ILE A 31 -18.77 -6.79 -11.59
C ILE A 31 -17.67 -7.66 -12.20
N ILE A 32 -17.17 -8.65 -11.46
CA ILE A 32 -16.11 -9.55 -11.97
C ILE A 32 -16.60 -10.43 -13.11
N ALA A 33 -17.76 -11.08 -12.96
CA ALA A 33 -18.27 -12.05 -13.94
C ALA A 33 -18.57 -11.43 -15.30
N ASN A 34 -18.97 -10.16 -15.32
CA ASN A 34 -19.24 -9.41 -16.55
C ASN A 34 -18.06 -8.54 -17.00
N ARG A 35 -16.89 -8.65 -16.35
CA ARG A 35 -15.67 -7.88 -16.66
C ARG A 35 -15.92 -6.36 -16.67
N LEU A 36 -16.73 -5.88 -15.74
CA LEU A 36 -17.06 -4.45 -15.60
C LEU A 36 -16.05 -3.70 -14.69
N GLY A 37 -15.14 -4.43 -14.05
CA GLY A 37 -14.10 -3.90 -13.18
C GLY A 37 -13.27 -5.04 -12.57
N ASP A 38 -12.20 -4.68 -11.89
CA ASP A 38 -11.27 -5.60 -11.24
C ASP A 38 -11.46 -5.63 -9.72
N LEU A 39 -10.71 -6.51 -9.02
CA LEU A 39 -10.77 -6.63 -7.56
C LEU A 39 -10.44 -5.32 -6.83
N ASP A 40 -9.59 -4.49 -7.41
CA ASP A 40 -9.23 -3.18 -6.85
C ASP A 40 -10.40 -2.18 -6.91
N ASP A 41 -11.23 -2.24 -7.95
CA ASP A 41 -12.45 -1.42 -8.04
C ASP A 41 -13.47 -1.82 -6.98
N ILE A 42 -13.63 -3.12 -6.75
CA ILE A 42 -14.50 -3.66 -5.69
C ILE A 42 -13.95 -3.30 -4.31
N LYS A 43 -12.62 -3.40 -4.13
CA LYS A 43 -11.93 -2.99 -2.90
C LYS A 43 -12.18 -1.51 -2.60
N TYR A 44 -12.07 -0.66 -3.61
CA TYR A 44 -12.33 0.77 -3.46
C TYR A 44 -13.81 1.04 -3.15
N GLN A 45 -14.72 0.45 -3.91
CA GLN A 45 -16.18 0.62 -3.75
C GLN A 45 -16.66 0.22 -2.35
N PHE A 46 -16.15 -0.89 -1.80
CA PHE A 46 -16.51 -1.38 -0.48
C PHE A 46 -15.54 -0.97 0.64
N LYS A 47 -14.52 -0.18 0.31
CA LYS A 47 -13.47 0.28 1.25
C LYS A 47 -12.81 -0.88 1.99
N HIS A 48 -12.59 -2.00 1.32
CA HIS A 48 -11.89 -3.14 1.91
C HIS A 48 -10.42 -2.80 2.13
N LEU A 49 -9.89 -3.18 3.30
CA LEU A 49 -8.49 -2.90 3.67
C LEU A 49 -7.50 -3.78 2.89
N SER A 50 -7.90 -5.00 2.53
CA SER A 50 -7.11 -5.95 1.74
C SER A 50 -7.85 -6.39 0.47
N SER A 51 -7.09 -6.77 -0.56
CA SER A 51 -7.67 -7.32 -1.79
C SER A 51 -8.20 -8.75 -1.58
N SER A 52 -7.66 -9.48 -0.60
CA SER A 52 -8.21 -10.77 -0.15
C SER A 52 -9.65 -10.65 0.33
N MET A 53 -10.02 -9.61 1.08
CA MET A 53 -11.40 -9.37 1.47
C MET A 53 -12.31 -9.20 0.25
N SER A 54 -11.90 -8.42 -0.77
CA SER A 54 -12.68 -8.28 -2.02
C SER A 54 -12.82 -9.58 -2.79
N MET A 55 -11.78 -10.40 -2.79
CA MET A 55 -11.79 -11.69 -3.47
C MET A 55 -12.85 -12.63 -2.88
N VAL A 56 -13.07 -12.60 -1.56
CA VAL A 56 -14.17 -13.34 -0.90
C VAL A 56 -15.52 -13.02 -1.53
N TYR A 57 -15.77 -11.75 -1.85
CA TYR A 57 -17.04 -11.33 -2.46
C TYR A 57 -17.15 -11.68 -3.94
N SER A 58 -16.02 -11.85 -4.63
CA SER A 58 -16.00 -12.26 -6.05
C SER A 58 -16.18 -13.76 -6.27
N TYR A 59 -16.08 -14.58 -5.21
CA TYR A 59 -16.25 -16.02 -5.27
C TYR A 59 -17.68 -16.45 -4.91
N ARG A 60 -18.25 -17.39 -5.67
CA ARG A 60 -19.54 -18.02 -5.32
C ARG A 60 -19.34 -19.19 -4.38
N GLY A 61 -19.30 -18.87 -3.09
CA GLY A 61 -19.46 -19.81 -1.99
C GLY A 61 -18.24 -20.70 -1.73
N TYR A 62 -17.72 -20.64 -0.51
CA TYR A 62 -16.72 -21.58 0.00
C TYR A 62 -17.42 -22.68 0.80
N ASP A 63 -17.08 -23.94 0.59
CA ASP A 63 -17.74 -25.05 1.28
C ASP A 63 -17.39 -25.08 2.77
N THR A 64 -16.22 -24.55 3.14
CA THR A 64 -15.74 -24.42 4.52
C THR A 64 -15.04 -23.08 4.77
N ILE A 65 -14.87 -22.71 6.05
CA ILE A 65 -14.09 -21.52 6.44
C ILE A 65 -12.61 -21.77 6.13
N GLU A 66 -12.15 -23.02 6.25
CA GLU A 66 -10.79 -23.45 5.95
C GLU A 66 -10.45 -23.26 4.46
N GLU A 67 -11.38 -23.60 3.56
CA GLU A 67 -11.22 -23.36 2.12
C GLU A 67 -11.12 -21.86 1.81
N LEU A 68 -11.98 -21.05 2.45
CA LEU A 68 -11.94 -19.60 2.34
C LEU A 68 -10.60 -19.02 2.81
N LEU A 69 -10.13 -19.45 4.00
CA LEU A 69 -8.85 -19.02 4.56
C LEU A 69 -7.70 -19.45 3.66
N GLY A 70 -7.70 -20.68 3.14
CA GLY A 70 -6.68 -21.16 2.23
C GLY A 70 -6.60 -20.38 0.91
N VAL A 71 -7.75 -20.00 0.33
CA VAL A 71 -7.79 -19.15 -0.87
C VAL A 71 -7.29 -17.73 -0.58
N ILE A 72 -7.70 -17.14 0.55
CA ILE A 72 -7.22 -15.82 0.99
C ILE A 72 -5.71 -15.83 1.19
N GLU A 73 -5.19 -16.78 1.97
CA GLU A 73 -3.77 -16.88 2.30
C GLU A 73 -2.93 -17.16 1.05
N GLY A 74 -3.39 -18.06 0.18
CA GLY A 74 -2.72 -18.36 -1.08
C GLY A 74 -2.63 -17.15 -2.01
N PHE A 75 -3.70 -16.37 -2.12
CA PHE A 75 -3.70 -15.15 -2.92
C PHE A 75 -2.84 -14.04 -2.31
N ASP A 76 -2.93 -13.83 -1.00
CA ASP A 76 -2.12 -12.83 -0.31
C ASP A 76 -0.63 -13.19 -0.41
N ALA A 77 -0.28 -14.48 -0.36
CA ALA A 77 1.08 -14.97 -0.61
C ALA A 77 1.54 -14.66 -2.04
N GLN A 78 0.72 -14.93 -3.06
CA GLN A 78 1.06 -14.64 -4.46
C GLN A 78 1.21 -13.14 -4.72
N ILE A 79 0.31 -12.30 -4.20
CA ILE A 79 0.42 -10.83 -4.31
C ILE A 79 1.70 -10.35 -3.63
N THR A 80 1.96 -10.84 -2.41
CA THR A 80 3.14 -10.46 -1.64
C THR A 80 4.42 -10.86 -2.36
N GLU A 81 4.49 -12.07 -2.91
CA GLU A 81 5.64 -12.56 -3.66
C GLU A 81 5.89 -11.69 -4.89
N LYS A 82 4.85 -11.42 -5.69
CA LYS A 82 4.95 -10.58 -6.89
C LYS A 82 5.40 -9.17 -6.53
N LEU A 83 4.84 -8.59 -5.48
CA LEU A 83 5.16 -7.25 -5.01
C LEU A 83 6.58 -7.17 -4.45
N ALA A 84 6.97 -8.08 -3.57
CA ALA A 84 8.32 -8.16 -3.00
C ALA A 84 9.36 -8.32 -4.11
N THR A 85 9.08 -9.18 -5.10
CA THR A 85 9.92 -9.37 -6.28
C THR A 85 10.10 -8.08 -7.07
N GLU A 86 9.00 -7.41 -7.42
CA GLU A 86 9.05 -6.15 -8.16
C GLU A 86 9.83 -5.08 -7.40
N LEU A 87 9.55 -4.90 -6.11
CA LEU A 87 10.22 -3.91 -5.29
C LEU A 87 11.72 -4.22 -5.12
N ALA A 88 12.10 -5.49 -4.97
CA ALA A 88 13.51 -5.90 -4.91
C ALA A 88 14.26 -5.57 -6.20
N LEU A 89 13.64 -5.79 -7.37
CA LEU A 89 14.21 -5.44 -8.67
C LEU A 89 14.34 -3.92 -8.82
N LYS A 90 13.29 -3.17 -8.45
CA LYS A 90 13.31 -1.69 -8.52
C LYS A 90 14.32 -1.08 -7.55
N ALA A 91 14.56 -1.70 -6.39
CA ALA A 91 15.57 -1.26 -5.44
C ALA A 91 16.99 -1.32 -6.05
N GLN A 92 17.31 -2.38 -6.82
CA GLN A 92 18.63 -2.55 -7.46
C GLN A 92 18.92 -1.47 -8.50
N VAL A 93 17.90 -1.08 -9.28
CA VAL A 93 18.01 -0.02 -10.28
C VAL A 93 17.74 1.38 -9.71
N ARG A 94 17.69 1.50 -8.36
CA ARG A 94 17.47 2.75 -7.63
C ARG A 94 16.15 3.46 -7.96
N ARG A 95 15.13 2.76 -8.46
CA ARG A 95 13.81 3.31 -8.84
C ARG A 95 12.74 3.22 -7.75
N LEU A 96 13.16 3.32 -6.49
CA LEU A 96 12.27 3.43 -5.35
C LEU A 96 12.46 4.79 -4.66
N SER A 97 11.40 5.28 -4.05
CA SER A 97 11.40 6.53 -3.29
C SER A 97 10.61 6.37 -1.98
N GLY A 98 10.54 7.44 -1.19
CA GLY A 98 10.11 7.41 0.20
C GLY A 98 11.18 6.86 1.15
N GLY A 99 11.04 7.12 2.45
CA GLY A 99 12.02 6.70 3.45
C GLY A 99 12.27 5.19 3.47
N GLY A 100 11.22 4.39 3.27
CA GLY A 100 11.32 2.94 3.13
C GLY A 100 11.94 2.49 1.81
N GLY A 101 11.62 3.17 0.70
CA GLY A 101 12.23 2.88 -0.60
C GLY A 101 13.73 3.15 -0.61
N GLN A 102 14.17 4.28 -0.05
CA GLN A 102 15.58 4.62 0.09
C GLN A 102 16.32 3.65 1.04
N ARG A 103 15.65 3.19 2.11
CA ARG A 103 16.19 2.11 2.97
C ARG A 103 16.39 0.82 2.18
N TRP A 104 15.46 0.46 1.31
CA TRP A 104 15.54 -0.76 0.50
C TRP A 104 16.60 -0.67 -0.59
N ILE A 105 16.76 0.48 -1.24
CA ILE A 105 17.88 0.73 -2.19
C ILE A 105 19.21 0.50 -1.48
N LYS A 106 19.43 1.17 -0.33
CA LYS A 106 20.65 1.00 0.47
C LYS A 106 20.87 -0.46 0.89
N ALA A 107 19.80 -1.17 1.25
CA ALA A 107 19.89 -2.56 1.65
C ALA A 107 20.24 -3.51 0.49
N ALA A 108 19.70 -3.25 -0.69
CA ALA A 108 20.00 -4.00 -1.91
C ALA A 108 21.45 -3.77 -2.36
N GLU A 109 21.92 -2.52 -2.33
CA GLU A 109 23.31 -2.16 -2.70
C GLU A 109 24.34 -2.76 -1.75
N ALA A 110 24.08 -2.68 -0.45
CA ALA A 110 25.00 -3.17 0.57
C ALA A 110 24.78 -4.65 0.93
N LEU A 111 23.80 -5.31 0.29
CA LEU A 111 23.33 -6.66 0.60
C LEU A 111 23.20 -6.90 2.12
N LYS A 112 22.64 -5.91 2.83
CA LYS A 112 22.43 -5.96 4.27
C LYS A 112 21.21 -5.18 4.70
N ILE A 113 20.44 -5.69 5.64
CA ILE A 113 19.30 -4.97 6.20
C ILE A 113 19.34 -5.05 7.72
N SER A 114 19.19 -3.89 8.37
CA SER A 114 19.01 -3.83 9.82
C SER A 114 17.54 -4.03 10.16
N VAL A 115 17.27 -5.07 10.93
CA VAL A 115 15.93 -5.41 11.41
C VAL A 115 15.84 -5.05 12.88
N THR A 116 14.85 -4.25 13.23
CA THR A 116 14.38 -4.02 14.59
C THR A 116 13.13 -4.87 14.79
N ASN A 117 13.09 -5.68 15.84
CA ASN A 117 12.02 -6.65 16.17
C ASN A 117 12.10 -7.98 15.43
N ILE A 118 13.18 -8.72 15.65
CA ILE A 118 13.04 -10.18 15.66
C ILE A 118 12.64 -10.54 17.08
N GLU A 119 11.37 -10.86 17.30
CA GLU A 119 10.96 -11.60 18.48
C GLU A 119 11.65 -12.96 18.39
N ILE A 120 12.80 -13.09 19.06
CA ILE A 120 13.22 -14.40 19.53
C ILE A 120 12.41 -14.57 20.81
N VAL A 121 11.38 -15.41 20.75
CA VAL A 121 10.66 -15.86 21.94
C VAL A 121 11.66 -16.62 22.78
N ASN A 122 12.31 -15.91 23.69
CA ASN A 122 12.85 -16.49 24.91
C ASN A 122 12.09 -15.77 26.03
N ASP A 123 11.44 -16.57 26.86
CA ASP A 123 10.75 -16.10 28.05
C ASP A 123 11.64 -15.13 28.82
N ASP A 124 11.02 -14.01 29.20
CA ASP A 124 11.50 -12.98 30.09
C ASP A 124 12.52 -11.96 29.52
N ALA A 125 11.97 -10.77 29.25
CA ALA A 125 12.60 -9.50 28.86
C ALA A 125 12.76 -9.22 27.35
N ALA A 126 11.84 -8.39 26.83
CA ALA A 126 11.90 -7.80 25.50
C ALA A 126 13.07 -6.82 25.34
N LEU A 127 14.27 -7.34 25.10
CA LEU A 127 15.42 -6.55 24.65
C LEU A 127 15.33 -6.31 23.15
N THR A 128 15.12 -5.06 22.73
CA THR A 128 15.13 -4.66 21.32
C THR A 128 16.54 -4.75 20.74
N ARG A 129 16.97 -5.94 20.33
CA ARG A 129 18.29 -6.15 19.71
C ARG A 129 18.22 -5.82 18.21
N LYS A 130 18.95 -4.78 17.78
CA LYS A 130 19.16 -4.50 16.35
C LYS A 130 20.03 -5.61 15.78
N LYS A 131 19.48 -6.41 14.85
CA LYS A 131 20.24 -7.43 14.12
C LYS A 131 20.41 -7.00 12.68
N THR A 132 21.63 -7.00 12.18
CA THR A 132 21.91 -6.80 10.76
C THR A 132 21.98 -8.17 10.09
N VAL A 133 21.13 -8.39 9.10
CA VAL A 133 21.16 -9.58 8.24
C VAL A 133 22.01 -9.26 7.03
N HIS A 134 22.96 -10.12 6.71
CA HIS A 134 23.81 -10.03 5.52
C HIS A 134 23.35 -11.06 4.48
N PHE A 135 23.38 -10.68 3.21
CA PHE A 135 23.01 -11.52 2.08
C PHE A 135 24.24 -11.76 1.20
N LYS A 136 24.38 -12.99 0.70
CA LYS A 136 25.46 -13.37 -0.24
C LYS A 136 25.25 -12.75 -1.61
N ASN A 137 23.98 -12.63 -2.01
CA ASN A 137 23.58 -12.13 -3.32
C ASN A 137 22.16 -11.55 -3.26
N VAL A 138 21.74 -11.00 -4.41
CA VAL A 138 20.46 -10.35 -4.63
C VAL A 138 19.30 -11.34 -4.48
N GLU A 139 19.50 -12.60 -4.88
CA GLU A 139 18.50 -13.66 -4.82
C GLU A 139 18.14 -13.98 -3.37
N GLN A 140 19.14 -14.03 -2.49
CA GLN A 140 18.93 -14.22 -1.05
C GLN A 140 18.23 -13.01 -0.42
N TYR A 141 18.56 -11.78 -0.85
CA TYR A 141 17.86 -10.57 -0.43
C TYR A 141 16.39 -10.59 -0.87
N LYS A 142 16.11 -10.97 -2.12
CA LYS A 142 14.75 -11.11 -2.66
C LYS A 142 13.95 -12.16 -1.89
N ALA A 143 14.54 -13.34 -1.64
CA ALA A 143 13.91 -14.40 -0.87
C ALA A 143 13.59 -13.95 0.57
N PHE A 144 14.49 -13.16 1.18
CA PHE A 144 14.23 -12.54 2.48
C PHE A 144 13.02 -11.60 2.43
N LEU A 145 12.94 -10.71 1.43
CA LEU A 145 11.78 -9.82 1.29
C LEU A 145 10.48 -10.57 1.08
N VAL A 146 10.45 -11.60 0.21
CA VAL A 146 9.23 -12.41 -0.01
C VAL A 146 8.75 -13.06 1.29
N LYS A 147 9.67 -13.57 2.11
CA LYS A 147 9.34 -14.24 3.38
C LYS A 147 8.87 -13.28 4.48
N HIS A 148 9.40 -12.05 4.50
CA HIS A 148 9.24 -11.12 5.62
C HIS A 148 8.37 -9.90 5.30
N LEU A 149 8.03 -9.65 4.04
CA LEU A 149 7.08 -8.63 3.65
C LEU A 149 5.67 -9.12 3.97
N LYS A 150 4.98 -8.47 4.92
CA LYS A 150 3.59 -8.79 5.27
C LYS A 150 2.81 -7.51 5.49
N GLY A 151 1.48 -7.59 5.33
CA GLY A 151 0.57 -6.49 5.68
C GLY A 151 0.80 -5.21 4.88
N VAL A 152 1.17 -5.34 3.59
CA VAL A 152 1.40 -4.17 2.74
C VAL A 152 0.08 -3.47 2.43
N ARG A 153 -0.02 -2.20 2.80
CA ARG A 153 -1.16 -1.35 2.48
C ARG A 153 -0.85 -0.53 1.23
N GLY A 154 -1.61 -0.76 0.17
CA GLY A 154 -1.56 0.05 -1.04
C GLY A 154 -2.35 1.35 -0.86
N LEU A 155 -1.70 2.48 -1.08
CA LEU A 155 -2.29 3.82 -1.13
C LEU A 155 -2.08 4.40 -2.54
N PRO A 156 -2.92 5.32 -3.01
CA PRO A 156 -2.72 5.96 -4.32
C PRO A 156 -1.33 6.60 -4.48
N HIS A 157 -0.79 7.14 -3.39
CA HIS A 157 0.51 7.80 -3.36
C HIS A 157 1.69 6.83 -3.11
N GLY A 158 1.48 5.59 -2.65
CA GLY A 158 2.58 4.69 -2.32
C GLY A 158 2.16 3.44 -1.55
N LEU A 159 3.14 2.65 -1.13
CA LEU A 159 2.96 1.44 -0.33
C LEU A 159 3.42 1.68 1.09
N CYS A 160 2.61 1.27 2.07
CA CYS A 160 2.98 1.27 3.47
C CYS A 160 3.22 -0.17 3.94
N ILE A 161 4.42 -0.44 4.44
CA ILE A 161 4.82 -1.73 5.03
C ILE A 161 4.85 -1.69 6.56
N GLY A 162 4.24 -0.65 7.16
CA GLY A 162 4.25 -0.43 8.60
C GLY A 162 3.17 -1.18 9.37
N GLY A 163 2.37 -2.02 8.71
CA GLY A 163 1.33 -2.82 9.36
C GLY A 163 0.42 -2.01 10.29
N GLU A 164 0.09 -2.60 11.44
CA GLU A 164 -0.75 -2.03 12.49
C GLU A 164 -0.07 -0.93 13.32
N ASP A 165 1.26 -0.86 13.26
CA ASP A 165 2.03 0.22 13.89
C ASP A 165 1.77 1.57 13.20
N CYS A 166 1.47 1.54 11.90
CA CYS A 166 1.06 2.72 11.17
C CYS A 166 -0.38 3.13 11.52
N LYS A 167 -0.52 4.21 12.31
CA LYS A 167 -1.80 4.83 12.68
C LYS A 167 -2.46 5.66 11.56
N ILE A 168 -1.92 5.60 10.35
CA ILE A 168 -2.52 6.18 9.13
C ILE A 168 -2.85 7.68 9.24
N LYS A 169 -2.13 8.43 10.10
CA LYS A 169 -2.38 9.87 10.31
C LYS A 169 -2.22 10.71 9.04
N ASN A 170 -1.45 10.20 8.08
CA ASN A 170 -1.03 10.91 6.87
C ASN A 170 -1.70 10.38 5.59
N ALA A 171 -2.80 9.61 5.69
CA ALA A 171 -3.52 9.15 4.49
C ALA A 171 -4.06 10.30 3.65
N ALA A 172 -4.55 11.37 4.29
CA ALA A 172 -5.07 12.55 3.60
C ALA A 172 -3.98 13.57 3.23
N VAL A 173 -2.79 13.45 3.84
CA VAL A 173 -1.66 14.38 3.64
C VAL A 173 -0.40 13.56 3.35
N PRO A 174 -0.20 13.11 2.09
CA PRO A 174 0.86 12.17 1.74
C PRO A 174 2.27 12.66 2.02
N THR A 175 2.48 13.98 2.10
CA THR A 175 3.79 14.59 2.44
C THR A 175 4.34 14.07 3.76
N GLY A 176 3.47 13.81 4.75
CA GLY A 176 3.88 13.23 6.03
C GLY A 176 4.32 11.76 5.94
N CYS A 177 4.02 11.05 4.85
CA CYS A 177 4.50 9.69 4.63
C CYS A 177 5.89 9.66 3.96
N VAL A 178 6.29 10.71 3.24
CA VAL A 178 7.49 10.70 2.38
C VAL A 178 8.76 10.31 3.14
N LEU A 179 8.90 10.75 4.39
CA LEU A 179 10.06 10.46 5.24
C LEU A 179 9.92 9.18 6.08
N CYS A 180 8.77 8.53 6.06
CA CYS A 180 8.52 7.33 6.85
C CYS A 180 9.38 6.16 6.35
N GLY A 181 10.11 5.51 7.26
CA GLY A 181 10.96 4.35 6.96
C GLY A 181 10.20 3.11 6.46
N ASN A 182 8.87 3.11 6.55
CA ASN A 182 8.00 2.05 6.08
C ASN A 182 7.19 2.45 4.83
N TYR A 183 7.49 3.60 4.23
CA TYR A 183 6.78 4.10 3.06
C TYR A 183 7.64 3.97 1.80
N ILE A 184 7.09 3.32 0.78
CA ILE A 184 7.78 2.98 -0.46
C ILE A 184 6.97 3.54 -1.62
N VAL A 185 7.62 4.28 -2.51
CA VAL A 185 7.05 4.73 -3.76
C VAL A 185 7.82 4.09 -4.92
N SER A 186 7.07 3.66 -5.93
CA SER A 186 7.59 3.17 -7.20
C SER A 186 6.81 3.79 -8.36
N GLU A 187 7.26 3.54 -9.59
CA GLU A 187 6.71 4.11 -10.83
C GLU A 187 5.17 4.11 -10.93
N ARG A 188 4.51 3.06 -10.43
CA ARG A 188 3.04 2.93 -10.46
C ARG A 188 2.29 4.09 -9.75
N HIS A 189 2.95 4.79 -8.84
CA HIS A 189 2.33 5.88 -8.06
C HIS A 189 2.64 7.27 -8.64
N LEU A 190 3.49 7.36 -9.67
CA LEU A 190 3.84 8.64 -10.30
C LEU A 190 2.63 9.41 -10.85
N PRO A 191 1.59 8.78 -11.42
CA PRO A 191 0.40 9.52 -11.84
C PRO A 191 -0.23 10.32 -10.69
N HIS A 192 -0.29 9.74 -9.49
CA HIS A 192 -0.82 10.43 -8.31
C HIS A 192 0.08 11.59 -7.88
N TRP A 193 1.40 11.40 -7.83
CA TRP A 193 2.34 12.45 -7.45
C TRP A 193 2.37 13.62 -8.45
N ARG A 194 2.25 13.34 -9.75
CA ARG A 194 2.11 14.38 -10.79
C ARG A 194 0.80 15.17 -10.63
N ALA A 195 -0.30 14.48 -10.33
CA ALA A 195 -1.57 15.14 -10.05
C ALA A 195 -1.49 16.04 -8.81
N MET A 196 -0.84 15.57 -7.74
CA MET A 196 -0.61 16.37 -6.53
C MET A 196 0.27 17.59 -6.80
N GLU A 197 1.36 17.45 -7.58
CA GLU A 197 2.21 18.56 -7.98
C GLU A 197 1.41 19.60 -8.78
N SER A 198 0.70 19.16 -9.82
CA SER A 198 -0.09 20.04 -10.69
C SER A 198 -1.17 20.77 -9.90
N TYR A 199 -1.85 20.09 -8.97
CA TYR A 199 -2.86 20.69 -8.11
C TYR A 199 -2.25 21.76 -7.20
N ALA A 200 -1.14 21.44 -6.53
CA ALA A 200 -0.48 22.37 -5.61
C ALA A 200 0.09 23.59 -6.34
N LEU A 201 0.70 23.41 -7.51
CA LEU A 201 1.17 24.52 -8.36
C LEU A 201 0.01 25.42 -8.80
N HIS A 202 -1.11 24.84 -9.22
CA HIS A 202 -2.29 25.62 -9.60
C HIS A 202 -2.83 26.45 -8.43
N LYS A 203 -2.90 25.88 -7.23
CA LYS A 203 -3.33 26.60 -6.03
C LYS A 203 -2.37 27.71 -5.62
N LEU A 204 -1.06 27.48 -5.72
CA LEU A 204 -0.03 28.49 -5.46
C LEU A 204 -0.13 29.65 -6.46
N ASN A 205 -0.30 29.37 -7.75
CA ASN A 205 -0.46 30.43 -8.75
C ASN A 205 -1.70 31.31 -8.48
N ILE A 206 -2.82 30.72 -8.05
CA ILE A 206 -4.01 31.50 -7.64
C ILE A 206 -3.69 32.35 -6.40
N PHE A 207 -3.00 31.78 -5.41
CA PHE A 207 -2.63 32.46 -4.18
C PHE A 207 -1.70 33.66 -4.45
N GLU A 208 -0.67 33.47 -5.28
CA GLU A 208 0.33 34.48 -5.63
C GLU A 208 -0.26 35.67 -6.41
N GLN A 209 -1.35 35.44 -7.16
CA GLN A 209 -2.06 36.49 -7.91
C GLN A 209 -3.11 37.23 -7.07
N ALA A 210 -3.45 36.74 -5.88
CA ALA A 210 -4.48 37.32 -5.02
C ALA A 210 -3.95 38.54 -4.23
N THR A 211 -4.85 39.40 -3.77
CA THR A 211 -4.46 40.54 -2.91
C THR A 211 -3.99 40.07 -1.52
N PRO A 212 -3.24 40.88 -0.77
CA PRO A 212 -2.79 40.52 0.58
C PRO A 212 -3.94 40.11 1.52
N GLU A 213 -5.10 40.78 1.43
CA GLU A 213 -6.29 40.47 2.24
C GLU A 213 -6.86 39.09 1.88
N GLN A 214 -6.83 38.73 0.59
CA GLN A 214 -7.28 37.43 0.11
C GLN A 214 -6.29 36.31 0.45
N GLN A 215 -4.99 36.62 0.54
CA GLN A 215 -3.94 35.66 0.92
C GLN A 215 -3.95 35.33 2.41
N ALA A 216 -4.25 36.30 3.28
CA ALA A 216 -4.20 36.14 4.74
C ALA A 216 -4.83 34.83 5.28
N PRO A 217 -6.05 34.42 4.90
CA PRO A 217 -6.65 33.17 5.41
C PRO A 217 -6.00 31.88 4.86
N TYR A 218 -5.21 31.95 3.79
CA TYR A 218 -4.65 30.79 3.10
C TYR A 218 -3.15 30.57 3.34
N GLN A 219 -2.51 31.34 4.22
CA GLN A 219 -1.06 31.24 4.43
C GLN A 219 -0.61 29.83 4.85
N LEU A 220 -1.39 29.15 5.70
CA LEU A 220 -1.08 27.78 6.14
C LEU A 220 -1.23 26.77 4.99
N GLN A 221 -2.26 26.94 4.16
CA GLN A 221 -2.48 26.11 2.98
C GLN A 221 -1.39 26.33 1.93
N ALA A 222 -0.93 27.57 1.74
CA ALA A 222 0.19 27.89 0.86
C ALA A 222 1.47 27.15 1.28
N LYS A 223 1.80 27.13 2.58
CA LYS A 223 2.92 26.31 3.10
C LYS A 223 2.73 24.82 2.80
N SER A 224 1.52 24.30 2.98
CA SER A 224 1.20 22.90 2.65
C SER A 224 1.34 22.59 1.16
N TRP A 225 0.94 23.51 0.27
CA TRP A 225 1.11 23.36 -1.18
C TRP A 225 2.58 23.40 -1.57
N HIS A 226 3.40 24.30 -1.02
CA HIS A 226 4.85 24.30 -1.24
C HIS A 226 5.49 22.98 -0.81
N ALA A 227 5.15 22.48 0.39
CA ALA A 227 5.62 21.19 0.87
C ALA A 227 5.19 20.04 -0.06
N THR A 228 3.98 20.11 -0.61
CA THR A 228 3.45 19.13 -1.56
C THR A 228 4.23 19.15 -2.88
N VAL A 229 4.50 20.32 -3.45
CA VAL A 229 5.31 20.45 -4.68
C VAL A 229 6.71 19.89 -4.44
N LYS A 230 7.35 20.24 -3.33
CA LYS A 230 8.70 19.76 -2.99
C LYS A 230 8.75 18.24 -2.83
N ALA A 231 7.79 17.69 -2.09
CA ALA A 231 7.65 16.26 -1.93
C ALA A 231 7.42 15.55 -3.26
N ALA A 232 6.49 16.04 -4.08
CA ALA A 232 6.16 15.43 -5.37
C ALA A 232 7.37 15.42 -6.31
N ARG A 233 8.07 16.55 -6.46
CA ARG A 233 9.26 16.65 -7.31
C ARG A 233 10.36 15.69 -6.86
N LEU A 234 10.61 15.61 -5.55
CA LEU A 234 11.58 14.66 -5.01
C LEU A 234 11.21 13.22 -5.34
N ILE A 235 9.96 12.83 -5.09
CA ILE A 235 9.49 11.47 -5.38
C ILE A 235 9.62 11.15 -6.87
N ILE A 236 9.17 12.07 -7.73
CA ILE A 236 9.20 11.93 -9.18
C ILE A 236 10.64 11.77 -9.66
N ASP A 237 11.55 12.66 -9.25
CA ASP A 237 12.96 12.61 -9.63
C ASP A 237 13.61 11.30 -9.17
N GLN A 238 13.47 10.94 -7.88
CA GLN A 238 14.06 9.71 -7.34
C GLN A 238 13.60 8.45 -8.09
N VAL A 239 12.32 8.35 -8.42
CA VAL A 239 11.78 7.17 -9.14
C VAL A 239 12.20 7.15 -10.61
N GLN A 240 12.26 8.31 -11.28
CA GLN A 240 12.59 8.39 -12.71
C GLN A 240 14.09 8.32 -12.98
N THR A 241 14.91 9.05 -12.22
CA THR A 241 16.35 9.21 -12.48
C THR A 241 17.20 8.28 -11.64
N GLY A 242 16.68 7.74 -10.54
CA GLY A 242 17.43 6.93 -9.58
C GLY A 242 18.49 7.70 -8.79
N LYS A 243 18.51 9.04 -8.92
CA LYS A 243 19.43 9.90 -8.18
C LYS A 243 18.90 10.10 -6.76
N GLY A 244 19.75 9.86 -5.78
CA GLY A 244 19.41 10.05 -4.37
C GLY A 244 19.68 11.49 -3.96
N GLN A 245 18.67 12.36 -3.96
CA GLN A 245 18.77 13.64 -3.25
C GLN A 245 18.47 13.42 -1.75
N PRO A 246 19.29 13.94 -0.83
CA PRO A 246 19.03 13.86 0.60
C PRO A 246 17.73 14.59 0.96
N PHE A 247 16.90 13.97 1.80
CA PHE A 247 15.62 14.50 2.28
C PHE A 247 15.72 15.77 3.17
N GLY A 248 16.94 16.26 3.43
CA GLY A 248 17.25 17.26 4.46
C GLY A 248 16.61 18.63 4.28
N GLU A 249 15.97 18.92 3.15
CA GLU A 249 15.42 20.25 2.88
C GLU A 249 13.89 20.33 2.89
N ILE A 250 13.16 19.22 3.10
CA ILE A 250 11.68 19.19 2.91
C ILE A 250 10.92 19.73 4.14
N GLY A 251 11.63 20.12 5.20
CA GLY A 251 11.06 20.71 6.42
C GLY A 251 11.58 22.11 6.68
N ALA A 252 10.86 23.11 6.17
CA ALA A 252 10.78 24.47 6.70
C ALA A 252 9.37 25.01 6.42
#